data_AF-A0A366ZVK7-F1
#
_entry.id   AF-A0A366ZVK7-F1
#
_cell.length_a   1.000
_cell.length_b   1.000
_cell.length_c   1.000
_cell.angle_alpha   90.00
_cell.angle_beta   90.00
_cell.angle_gamma   90.00
#
_symmetry.space_group_name_H-M   'P 1'
#
loop_
_entity.id
_entity.type
_entity.pdbx_description
1 polymer ?
#
loop_
_entity_poly.entity_id
_entity_poly.type
_entity_poly.pdbx_seq_one_letter_code
_entity_poly.pdbx_strand_id
1 'polypeptide(L)'
;MDGSATDAAPSGRTLVETGEAVAGSMSRSAAAILFDPGATRVTVDERLAACLRRVAAAHAVLPVPRERVRAGAALAFAVELTVTRASQGRPVRSDGFLTPDVGGRAPADELAEAAVLAARLTPEEWRVRHLGYLLAEAAVSADLDAGVVHRALRLAGELTGRQLVVLAAVGRRDRTPLPMNPLPVDPRGWTAWGALEDVADLQRRGLLDPPPMTARPGGAALPRLRMADLRLTRRGVLLHRLLGLDFVREEAVTAALADLDLPRS
;
A
#
# COMPACT_ATOMS: atom_id res chain seq x y z
N MET A 1 46.27 -21.09 5.33
CA MET A 1 45.15 -20.95 6.27
C MET A 1 44.26 -19.87 5.71
N ASP A 2 43.38 -20.27 4.79
CA ASP A 2 42.45 -19.34 4.14
C ASP A 2 41.36 -18.96 5.12
N GLY A 3 41.19 -17.66 5.28
CA GLY A 3 40.21 -17.04 6.16
C GLY A 3 38.80 -17.43 5.73
N SER A 4 38.12 -18.18 6.59
CA SER A 4 36.67 -18.35 6.52
C SER A 4 36.03 -16.97 6.66
N ALA A 5 35.47 -16.47 5.55
CA ALA A 5 34.47 -15.43 5.59
C ALA A 5 33.39 -15.90 6.56
N THR A 6 33.32 -15.26 7.72
CA THR A 6 32.31 -15.56 8.72
C THR A 6 30.99 -15.17 8.09
N ASP A 7 30.21 -16.16 7.66
CA ASP A 7 28.85 -15.99 7.18
C ASP A 7 28.03 -15.49 8.37
N ALA A 8 28.05 -14.18 8.59
CA ALA A 8 27.33 -13.54 9.68
C ALA A 8 25.85 -13.86 9.49
N ALA A 9 25.23 -14.43 10.52
CA ALA A 9 23.82 -14.82 10.46
C ALA A 9 22.98 -13.66 9.88
N PRO A 10 22.05 -13.95 8.94
CA PRO A 10 21.28 -12.90 8.29
C PRO A 10 20.60 -12.02 9.34
N SER A 11 20.92 -10.72 9.31
CA SER A 11 20.45 -9.75 10.29
C SER A 11 19.24 -8.98 9.77
N GLY A 12 18.47 -8.37 10.68
CA GLY A 12 17.39 -7.46 10.29
C GLY A 12 17.89 -6.28 9.44
N ARG A 13 19.13 -5.83 9.65
CA ARG A 13 19.79 -4.81 8.81
C ARG A 13 19.95 -5.30 7.38
N THR A 14 20.52 -6.49 7.21
CA THR A 14 20.74 -7.12 5.91
C THR A 14 19.42 -7.31 5.15
N LEU A 15 18.33 -7.63 5.83
CA LEU A 15 17.00 -7.73 5.22
C LEU A 15 16.58 -6.38 4.58
N VAL A 16 16.64 -5.29 5.34
CA VAL A 16 16.21 -3.97 4.85
C VAL A 16 17.10 -3.52 3.67
N GLU A 17 18.40 -3.74 3.76
CA GLU A 17 19.37 -3.45 2.69
C GLU A 17 19.09 -4.26 1.42
N THR A 18 18.69 -5.53 1.54
CA THR A 18 18.29 -6.39 0.40
C THR A 18 17.12 -5.82 -0.40
N GLY A 19 16.32 -4.93 0.20
CA GLY A 19 15.25 -4.21 -0.47
C GLY A 19 15.70 -3.26 -1.58
N GLU A 20 17.00 -2.99 -1.72
CA GLU A 20 17.57 -2.07 -2.72
C GLU A 20 17.14 -2.39 -4.16
N ALA A 21 16.90 -3.66 -4.49
CA ALA A 21 16.42 -4.05 -5.82
C ALA A 21 15.02 -3.51 -6.16
N VAL A 22 14.21 -3.13 -5.17
CA VAL A 22 12.85 -2.58 -5.36
C VAL A 22 12.76 -1.13 -4.86
N ALA A 23 13.33 -0.82 -3.69
CA ALA A 23 13.29 0.51 -3.10
C ALA A 23 14.44 1.41 -3.56
N GLY A 24 15.52 0.85 -4.13
CA GLY A 24 16.71 1.60 -4.50
C GLY A 24 17.56 2.00 -3.28
N SER A 25 18.34 3.08 -3.41
CA SER A 25 19.31 3.50 -2.39
C SER A 25 18.70 3.83 -1.03
N MET A 26 17.40 4.15 -0.95
CA MET A 26 16.71 4.40 0.31
C MET A 26 16.68 3.18 1.24
N SER A 27 16.82 1.96 0.73
CA SER A 27 16.93 0.77 1.57
C SER A 27 18.13 0.87 2.51
N ARG A 28 19.28 1.34 2.02
CA ARG A 28 20.46 1.57 2.87
C ARG A 28 20.24 2.72 3.86
N SER A 29 19.58 3.80 3.42
CA SER A 29 19.23 4.91 4.31
C SER A 29 18.29 4.48 5.43
N ALA A 30 17.25 3.70 5.11
CA ALA A 30 16.32 3.15 6.09
C ALA A 30 17.01 2.18 7.05
N ALA A 31 17.91 1.33 6.55
CA ALA A 31 18.72 0.45 7.39
C ALA A 31 19.61 1.25 8.36
N ALA A 32 20.24 2.33 7.90
CA ALA A 32 21.01 3.21 8.77
C ALA A 32 20.12 3.88 9.84
N ILE A 33 18.97 4.42 9.46
CA ILE A 33 18.01 5.03 10.41
C ILE A 33 17.59 4.03 11.49
N LEU A 34 17.33 2.76 11.12
CA LEU A 34 16.84 1.75 12.06
C LEU A 34 17.94 1.18 12.96
N PHE A 35 19.13 0.91 12.40
CA PHE A 35 20.17 0.11 13.06
C PHE A 35 21.43 0.90 13.43
N ASP A 36 21.56 2.14 12.98
CA ASP A 36 22.63 3.07 13.30
C ASP A 36 22.10 4.51 13.48
N PRO A 37 21.18 4.72 14.45
CA PRO A 37 20.49 6.00 14.60
C PRO A 37 21.46 7.17 14.89
N GLY A 38 22.63 6.91 15.48
CA GLY A 38 23.65 7.92 15.76
C GLY A 38 24.40 8.42 14.52
N ALA A 39 24.43 7.66 13.42
CA ALA A 39 25.09 8.05 12.18
C ALA A 39 24.22 8.90 11.24
N THR A 40 22.94 9.10 11.58
CA THR A 40 21.98 9.79 10.71
C THR A 40 21.42 11.05 11.38
N ARG A 41 21.21 12.12 10.59
CA ARG A 41 20.55 13.35 11.08
C ARG A 41 19.03 13.22 11.17
N VAL A 42 18.48 12.25 10.45
CA VAL A 42 17.04 12.00 10.34
C VAL A 42 16.71 10.81 11.23
N THR A 43 15.72 10.96 12.09
CA THR A 43 15.30 9.91 13.01
C THR A 43 13.83 9.57 12.82
N VAL A 44 13.44 8.41 13.34
CA VAL A 44 12.06 7.98 13.50
C VAL A 44 11.78 7.79 14.99
N ASP A 45 10.51 7.82 15.40
CA ASP A 45 10.12 7.51 16.78
C ASP A 45 10.68 6.14 17.19
N GLU A 46 11.35 6.08 18.34
CA GLU A 46 12.08 4.89 18.78
C GLU A 46 11.16 3.67 18.98
N ARG A 47 9.89 3.88 19.37
CA ARG A 47 8.93 2.77 19.54
C ARG A 47 8.59 2.14 18.19
N LEU A 48 8.41 2.98 17.17
CA LEU A 48 8.20 2.52 15.80
C LEU A 48 9.48 1.89 15.23
N ALA A 49 10.65 2.48 15.46
CA ALA A 49 11.94 1.91 15.06
C ALA A 49 12.13 0.51 15.64
N ALA A 50 11.86 0.34 16.94
CA ALA A 50 11.94 -0.94 17.63
C ALA A 50 10.97 -1.98 17.05
N CYS A 51 9.73 -1.58 16.74
CA CYS A 51 8.75 -2.43 16.04
C CYS A 51 9.28 -2.92 14.69
N LEU A 52 9.75 -2.00 13.84
CA LEU A 52 10.29 -2.33 12.52
C LEU A 52 11.54 -3.20 12.61
N ARG A 53 12.43 -2.98 13.59
CA ARG A 53 13.59 -3.85 13.83
C ARG A 53 13.20 -5.26 14.25
N ARG A 54 12.20 -5.43 15.11
CA ARG A 54 11.69 -6.75 15.52
C ARG A 54 11.15 -7.52 14.30
N VAL A 55 10.33 -6.86 13.48
CA VAL A 55 9.78 -7.46 12.26
C VAL A 55 10.89 -7.79 11.26
N ALA A 56 11.89 -6.91 11.12
CA ALA A 56 13.03 -7.17 10.26
C ALA A 56 13.83 -8.39 10.71
N ALA A 57 14.07 -8.54 12.02
CA ALA A 57 14.75 -9.71 12.58
C ALA A 57 13.93 -10.99 12.38
N ALA A 58 12.62 -10.95 12.61
CA ALA A 58 11.71 -12.09 12.42
C ALA A 58 11.67 -12.59 10.96
N HIS A 59 11.95 -11.72 10.00
CA HIS A 59 11.97 -12.04 8.57
C HIS A 59 13.37 -12.06 7.94
N ALA A 60 14.44 -12.06 8.74
CA ALA A 60 15.80 -12.03 8.21
C ALA A 60 16.16 -13.31 7.42
N VAL A 61 15.54 -14.44 7.79
CA VAL A 61 15.83 -15.78 7.22
C VAL A 61 14.71 -16.27 6.29
N LEU A 62 14.27 -15.42 5.35
CA LEU A 62 13.30 -15.85 4.34
C LEU A 62 13.94 -16.74 3.26
N PRO A 63 13.38 -17.92 2.94
CA PRO A 63 14.00 -18.87 2.01
C PRO A 63 13.94 -18.42 0.56
N VAL A 64 12.88 -17.70 0.16
CA VAL A 64 12.69 -17.26 -1.22
C VAL A 64 13.37 -15.88 -1.43
N PRO A 65 14.38 -15.75 -2.31
CA PRO A 65 15.14 -14.50 -2.45
C PRO A 65 14.27 -13.28 -2.79
N ARG A 66 13.30 -13.45 -3.69
CA ARG A 66 12.40 -12.34 -4.08
C ARG A 66 11.44 -11.94 -2.97
N GLU A 67 11.01 -12.86 -2.11
CA GLU A 67 10.23 -12.50 -0.92
C GLU A 67 11.06 -11.67 0.05
N ARG A 68 12.34 -12.01 0.22
CA ARG A 68 13.28 -11.24 1.07
C ARG A 68 13.46 -9.81 0.56
N VAL A 69 13.65 -9.63 -0.74
CA VAL A 69 13.72 -8.31 -1.39
C VAL A 69 12.46 -7.50 -1.11
N ARG A 70 11.27 -8.06 -1.36
CA ARG A 70 10.00 -7.35 -1.15
C ARG A 70 9.74 -7.02 0.32
N ALA A 71 10.08 -7.92 1.24
CA ALA A 71 9.99 -7.68 2.68
C ALA A 71 10.89 -6.52 3.13
N GLY A 72 12.16 -6.52 2.70
CA GLY A 72 13.11 -5.45 2.99
C GLY A 72 12.67 -4.10 2.42
N ALA A 73 12.17 -4.10 1.18
CA ALA A 73 11.66 -2.88 0.53
C ALA A 73 10.42 -2.31 1.24
N ALA A 74 9.49 -3.15 1.71
CA ALA A 74 8.33 -2.68 2.46
C ALA A 74 8.73 -1.93 3.75
N LEU A 75 9.72 -2.45 4.48
CA LEU A 75 10.27 -1.80 5.67
C LEU A 75 10.95 -0.47 5.32
N ALA A 76 11.70 -0.43 4.21
CA ALA A 76 12.33 0.81 3.74
C ALA A 76 11.29 1.89 3.39
N PHE A 77 10.22 1.53 2.68
CA PHE A 77 9.13 2.45 2.36
C PHE A 77 8.34 2.89 3.59
N ALA A 78 8.19 2.03 4.61
CA ALA A 78 7.59 2.44 5.88
C ALA A 78 8.44 3.50 6.59
N VAL A 79 9.76 3.34 6.62
CA VAL A 79 10.68 4.37 7.18
C VAL A 79 10.61 5.66 6.37
N GLU A 80 10.69 5.59 5.05
CA GLU A 80 10.61 6.75 4.15
C GLU A 80 9.35 7.59 4.42
N LEU A 81 8.18 6.96 4.41
CA LEU A 81 6.94 7.69 4.59
C LEU A 81 6.80 8.20 6.03
N THR A 82 7.28 7.46 7.04
CA THR A 82 7.28 7.94 8.43
C THR A 82 8.09 9.22 8.58
N VAL A 83 9.30 9.26 8.02
CA VAL A 83 10.15 10.46 7.99
C VAL A 83 9.44 11.61 7.28
N THR A 84 8.80 11.32 6.16
CA THR A 84 8.03 12.31 5.38
C THR A 84 6.84 12.85 6.16
N ARG A 85 6.14 12.01 6.94
CA ARG A 85 5.02 12.47 7.79
C ARG A 85 5.50 13.27 8.99
N ALA A 86 6.62 12.88 9.60
CA ALA A 86 7.23 13.66 10.67
C ALA A 86 7.61 15.07 10.21
N SER A 87 8.23 15.22 9.01
CA SER A 87 8.56 16.54 8.46
C SER A 87 7.34 17.38 8.08
N GLN A 88 6.19 16.74 7.87
CA GLN A 88 4.89 17.39 7.66
C GLN A 88 4.13 17.69 8.97
N GLY A 89 4.76 17.50 10.13
CA GLY A 89 4.13 17.76 11.43
C GLY A 89 3.07 16.72 11.83
N ARG A 90 3.10 15.52 11.25
CA ARG A 90 2.27 14.38 11.65
C ARG A 90 3.11 13.41 12.49
N PRO A 91 3.18 13.59 13.82
CA PRO A 91 3.99 12.75 14.68
C PRO A 91 3.40 11.34 14.80
N VAL A 92 4.24 10.41 15.23
CA VAL A 92 3.82 9.06 15.60
C VAL A 92 2.86 9.12 16.79
N ARG A 93 1.78 8.33 16.73
CA ARG A 93 0.73 8.28 17.75
C ARG A 93 1.26 7.82 19.11
N SER A 94 0.58 8.26 20.19
CA SER A 94 0.95 7.98 21.58
C SER A 94 -0.16 7.28 22.39
N ASP A 95 -1.19 6.78 21.71
CA ASP A 95 -2.41 6.18 22.26
C ASP A 95 -2.30 4.67 22.55
N GLY A 96 -1.09 4.17 22.76
CA GLY A 96 -0.84 2.75 23.08
C GLY A 96 -0.69 1.82 21.88
N PHE A 97 -0.91 2.28 20.64
CA PHE A 97 -0.76 1.43 19.43
C PHE A 97 0.63 0.80 19.27
N LEU A 98 1.67 1.49 19.75
CA LEU A 98 3.07 1.05 19.73
C LEU A 98 3.55 0.53 21.09
N THR A 99 2.68 0.49 22.09
CA THR A 99 3.01 0.05 23.44
C THR A 99 2.72 -1.44 23.56
N PRO A 100 3.70 -2.26 23.96
CA PRO A 100 3.48 -3.68 24.22
C PRO A 100 2.44 -3.91 25.32
N ASP A 101 1.61 -4.93 25.14
CA ASP A 101 0.71 -5.43 26.18
C ASP A 101 1.43 -6.37 27.17
N VAL A 102 0.66 -7.06 28.03
CA VAL A 102 1.19 -8.04 28.99
C VAL A 102 1.91 -9.21 28.31
N GLY A 103 1.54 -9.53 27.07
CA GLY A 103 2.22 -10.52 26.23
C GLY A 103 3.49 -9.99 25.55
N GLY A 104 3.87 -8.73 25.81
CA GLY A 104 5.04 -8.11 25.22
C GLY A 104 4.88 -7.76 23.74
N ARG A 105 3.64 -7.71 23.24
CA ARG A 105 3.32 -7.45 21.83
C ARG A 105 2.48 -6.18 21.71
N ALA A 106 2.89 -5.27 20.85
CA ALA A 106 2.09 -4.09 20.53
C ALA A 106 1.15 -4.41 19.34
N PRO A 107 -0.02 -3.76 19.24
CA PRO A 107 -0.86 -3.84 18.03
C PRO A 107 -0.10 -3.51 16.74
N ALA A 108 0.87 -2.59 16.81
CA ALA A 108 1.75 -2.27 15.70
C ALA A 108 2.63 -3.46 15.25
N ASP A 109 3.05 -4.36 16.15
CA ASP A 109 3.87 -5.52 15.80
C ASP A 109 3.09 -6.50 14.93
N GLU A 110 1.84 -6.79 15.30
CA GLU A 110 0.95 -7.67 14.50
C GLU A 110 0.65 -7.08 13.14
N LEU A 111 0.38 -5.77 13.09
CA LEU A 111 0.15 -5.08 11.82
C LEU A 111 1.41 -5.10 10.93
N ALA A 112 2.58 -4.81 11.51
CA ALA A 112 3.86 -4.79 10.81
C ALA A 112 4.19 -6.16 10.21
N GLU A 113 4.02 -7.24 10.98
CA GLU A 113 4.20 -8.61 10.48
C GLU A 113 3.22 -8.93 9.37
N ALA A 114 1.93 -8.60 9.54
CA ALA A 114 0.92 -8.85 8.52
C ALA A 114 1.19 -8.07 7.22
N ALA A 115 1.65 -6.82 7.31
CA ALA A 115 1.95 -6.01 6.14
C ALA A 115 3.21 -6.48 5.42
N VAL A 116 4.26 -6.87 6.16
CA VAL A 116 5.48 -7.46 5.57
C VAL A 116 5.16 -8.81 4.92
N LEU A 117 4.28 -9.62 5.54
CA LEU A 117 3.78 -10.85 4.94
C LEU A 117 3.01 -10.58 3.63
N ALA A 118 2.10 -9.60 3.62
CA ALA A 118 1.38 -9.21 2.42
C ALA A 118 2.35 -8.70 1.32
N ALA A 119 3.34 -7.90 1.70
CA ALA A 119 4.32 -7.35 0.78
C ALA A 119 5.25 -8.42 0.20
N ARG A 120 5.70 -9.39 1.01
CA ARG A 120 6.59 -10.45 0.51
C ARG A 120 5.87 -11.39 -0.46
N LEU A 121 4.56 -11.60 -0.28
CA LEU A 121 3.74 -12.51 -1.09
C LEU A 121 3.13 -11.85 -2.33
N THR A 122 3.09 -10.51 -2.42
CA THR A 122 2.50 -9.85 -3.59
C THR A 122 3.34 -10.11 -4.86
N PRO A 123 2.72 -10.49 -5.99
CA PRO A 123 3.45 -10.69 -7.24
C PRO A 123 3.85 -9.36 -7.91
N GLU A 124 3.20 -8.25 -7.56
CA GLU A 124 3.40 -6.95 -8.20
C GLU A 124 4.31 -6.05 -7.35
N GLU A 125 5.60 -5.95 -7.71
CA GLU A 125 6.62 -5.27 -6.88
C GLU A 125 6.26 -3.80 -6.57
N TRP A 126 5.54 -3.10 -7.46
CA TRP A 126 5.14 -1.72 -7.20
C TRP A 126 4.20 -1.57 -6.00
N ARG A 127 3.40 -2.60 -5.68
CA ARG A 127 2.47 -2.60 -4.52
C ARG A 127 3.22 -2.64 -3.19
N VAL A 128 4.45 -3.13 -3.18
CA VAL A 128 5.29 -3.21 -1.98
C VAL A 128 5.45 -1.84 -1.32
N ARG A 129 5.59 -0.78 -2.12
CA ARG A 129 5.63 0.61 -1.64
C ARG A 129 4.38 0.96 -0.82
N HIS A 130 3.22 0.70 -1.37
CA HIS A 130 1.95 1.06 -0.76
C HIS A 130 1.63 0.21 0.48
N LEU A 131 2.08 -1.05 0.51
CA LEU A 131 1.98 -1.89 1.70
C LEU A 131 2.92 -1.43 2.82
N GLY A 132 4.13 -0.94 2.49
CA GLY A 132 5.00 -0.26 3.45
C GLY A 132 4.40 1.06 3.95
N TYR A 133 3.79 1.84 3.05
CA TYR A 133 3.12 3.10 3.41
C TYR A 133 1.95 2.90 4.38
N LEU A 134 1.23 1.77 4.29
CA LEU A 134 0.20 1.42 5.26
C LEU A 134 0.71 1.40 6.70
N LEU A 135 1.93 0.89 6.93
CA LEU A 135 2.54 0.88 8.26
C LEU A 135 2.83 2.29 8.76
N ALA A 136 3.42 3.13 7.91
CA ALA A 136 3.71 4.51 8.25
C ALA A 136 2.42 5.30 8.55
N GLU A 137 1.39 5.20 7.69
CA GLU A 137 0.13 5.88 7.89
C GLU A 137 -0.60 5.40 9.15
N ALA A 138 -0.58 4.10 9.45
CA ALA A 138 -1.16 3.56 10.67
C ALA A 138 -0.48 4.12 11.93
N ALA A 139 0.84 4.26 11.90
CA ALA A 139 1.63 4.78 13.01
C ALA A 139 1.39 6.27 13.28
N VAL A 140 0.87 7.04 12.31
CA VAL A 140 0.57 8.48 12.46
C VAL A 140 -0.93 8.80 12.43
N SER A 141 -1.80 7.79 12.46
CA SER A 141 -3.27 7.95 12.38
C SER A 141 -3.95 7.52 13.67
N ALA A 142 -3.89 8.38 14.69
CA ALA A 142 -4.53 8.13 15.99
C ALA A 142 -6.07 8.08 15.92
N ASP A 143 -6.67 8.56 14.83
CA ASP A 143 -8.11 8.48 14.56
C ASP A 143 -8.57 7.08 14.14
N LEU A 144 -7.64 6.14 13.89
CA LEU A 144 -7.93 4.78 13.45
C LEU A 144 -7.50 3.78 14.52
N ASP A 145 -8.41 2.91 14.95
CA ASP A 145 -8.06 1.76 15.78
C ASP A 145 -7.37 0.66 14.97
N ALA A 146 -6.69 -0.25 15.67
CA ALA A 146 -5.94 -1.35 15.05
C ALA A 146 -6.84 -2.26 14.18
N GLY A 147 -8.08 -2.52 14.60
CA GLY A 147 -9.02 -3.37 13.88
C GLY A 147 -9.43 -2.78 12.54
N VAL A 148 -9.63 -1.47 12.46
CA VAL A 148 -9.90 -0.75 11.21
C VAL A 148 -8.70 -0.85 10.26
N VAL A 149 -7.48 -0.66 10.78
CA VAL A 149 -6.27 -0.76 9.95
C VAL A 149 -6.02 -2.19 9.46
N HIS A 150 -6.20 -3.21 10.31
CA HIS A 150 -6.11 -4.61 9.90
C HIS A 150 -7.15 -4.97 8.83
N ARG A 151 -8.38 -4.46 8.96
CA ARG A 151 -9.42 -4.64 7.95
C ARG A 151 -9.02 -4.00 6.61
N ALA A 152 -8.40 -2.83 6.65
CA ALA A 152 -7.88 -2.16 5.46
C ALA A 152 -6.73 -2.95 4.82
N LEU A 153 -5.78 -3.45 5.60
CA LEU A 153 -4.68 -4.28 5.11
C LEU A 153 -5.18 -5.56 4.44
N ARG A 154 -6.13 -6.27 5.07
CA ARG A 154 -6.73 -7.48 4.48
C ARG A 154 -7.35 -7.16 3.12
N LEU A 155 -8.14 -6.09 3.05
CA LEU A 155 -8.76 -5.67 1.81
C LEU A 155 -7.72 -5.27 0.75
N ALA A 156 -6.67 -4.56 1.13
CA ALA A 156 -5.59 -4.19 0.22
C ALA A 156 -4.86 -5.42 -0.37
N GLY A 157 -4.76 -6.51 0.39
CA GLY A 157 -4.22 -7.78 -0.08
C GLY A 157 -5.12 -8.49 -1.10
N GLU A 158 -6.44 -8.35 -0.97
CA GLU A 158 -7.44 -8.96 -1.87
C GLU A 158 -7.59 -8.24 -3.21
N LEU A 159 -7.21 -6.95 -3.31
CA LEU A 159 -7.34 -6.18 -4.53
C LEU A 159 -6.19 -6.44 -5.51
N THR A 160 -6.49 -6.37 -6.81
CA THR A 160 -5.47 -6.36 -7.86
C THR A 160 -4.75 -5.01 -7.89
N GLY A 161 -3.55 -4.95 -8.48
CA GLY A 161 -2.90 -3.67 -8.68
C GLY A 161 -3.72 -2.70 -9.55
N ARG A 162 -4.36 -3.17 -10.62
CA ARG A 162 -5.21 -2.31 -11.46
C ARG A 162 -6.38 -1.72 -10.67
N GLN A 163 -6.99 -2.48 -9.75
CA GLN A 163 -8.00 -1.97 -8.84
C GLN A 163 -7.47 -0.87 -7.90
N LEU A 164 -6.26 -1.04 -7.34
CA LEU A 164 -5.61 0.00 -6.53
C LEU A 164 -5.33 1.27 -7.35
N VAL A 165 -4.92 1.12 -8.61
CA VAL A 165 -4.70 2.25 -9.52
C VAL A 165 -6.00 2.96 -9.85
N VAL A 166 -7.12 2.24 -10.06
CA VAL A 166 -8.45 2.83 -10.25
C VAL A 166 -8.87 3.63 -9.01
N LEU A 167 -8.67 3.10 -7.80
CA LEU A 167 -8.93 3.84 -6.56
C LEU A 167 -8.08 5.11 -6.47
N ALA A 168 -6.80 5.02 -6.84
CA ALA A 168 -5.91 6.20 -6.90
C ALA A 168 -6.45 7.25 -7.87
N ALA A 169 -6.85 6.85 -9.08
CA ALA A 169 -7.42 7.74 -10.09
C ALA A 169 -8.67 8.46 -9.58
N VAL A 170 -9.61 7.73 -8.97
CA VAL A 170 -10.85 8.31 -8.44
C VAL A 170 -10.58 9.25 -7.24
N GLY A 171 -9.65 8.89 -6.36
CA GLY A 171 -9.28 9.69 -5.20
C GLY A 171 -8.59 11.01 -5.54
N ARG A 172 -7.88 11.05 -6.68
CA ARG A 172 -7.15 12.24 -7.14
C ARG A 172 -7.79 12.93 -8.34
N ARG A 173 -9.10 12.73 -8.56
CA ARG A 173 -9.83 13.26 -9.73
C ARG A 173 -9.72 14.77 -9.95
N ASP A 174 -9.40 15.53 -8.89
CA ASP A 174 -9.19 16.98 -8.96
C ASP A 174 -7.80 17.34 -9.55
N ARG A 175 -6.86 16.40 -9.55
CA ARG A 175 -5.52 16.53 -10.16
C ARG A 175 -5.45 15.91 -11.56
N THR A 176 -6.08 14.74 -11.73
CA THR A 176 -6.14 14.02 -13.01
C THR A 176 -7.60 13.88 -13.42
N PRO A 177 -8.10 14.66 -14.39
CA PRO A 177 -9.47 14.56 -14.85
C PRO A 177 -9.79 13.13 -15.31
N LEU A 178 -10.92 12.60 -14.83
CA LEU A 178 -11.39 11.28 -15.23
C LEU A 178 -12.14 11.35 -16.57
N PRO A 179 -12.11 10.27 -17.37
CA PRO A 179 -12.85 10.22 -18.63
C PRO A 179 -14.35 10.52 -18.45
N MET A 180 -14.86 11.39 -19.32
CA MET A 180 -16.28 11.79 -19.37
C MET A 180 -17.12 10.89 -20.27
N ASN A 181 -16.48 10.07 -21.11
CA ASN A 181 -17.16 9.16 -22.00
C ASN A 181 -17.79 8.02 -21.18
N PRO A 182 -19.04 7.59 -21.51
CA PRO A 182 -19.67 6.49 -20.80
C PRO A 182 -18.89 5.19 -20.95
N LEU A 183 -18.82 4.41 -19.87
CA LEU A 183 -18.23 3.08 -19.87
C LEU A 183 -19.00 2.17 -20.85
N PRO A 184 -18.31 1.32 -21.63
CA PRO A 184 -18.97 0.40 -22.53
C PRO A 184 -19.76 -0.65 -21.73
N VAL A 185 -20.93 -1.02 -22.24
CA VAL A 185 -21.75 -2.10 -21.64
C VAL A 185 -21.22 -3.47 -22.08
N ASP A 186 -20.71 -3.55 -23.31
CA ASP A 186 -20.21 -4.78 -23.92
C ASP A 186 -18.83 -4.50 -24.55
N PRO A 187 -17.74 -4.60 -23.76
CA PRO A 187 -16.39 -4.37 -24.25
C PRO A 187 -15.93 -5.49 -25.20
N ARG A 188 -15.38 -5.12 -26.36
CA ARG A 188 -14.93 -6.09 -27.38
C ARG A 188 -13.63 -6.82 -27.03
N GLY A 189 -12.76 -6.17 -26.25
CA GLY A 189 -11.42 -6.67 -25.93
C GLY A 189 -11.31 -7.19 -24.50
N TRP A 190 -10.52 -8.24 -24.30
CA TRP A 190 -10.28 -8.83 -22.97
C TRP A 190 -9.70 -7.84 -21.96
N THR A 191 -8.85 -6.90 -22.40
CA THR A 191 -8.30 -5.85 -21.53
C THR A 191 -9.39 -4.91 -21.01
N ALA A 192 -10.24 -4.41 -21.91
CA ALA A 192 -11.37 -3.54 -21.55
C ALA A 192 -12.40 -4.27 -20.69
N TRP A 193 -12.68 -5.53 -21.01
CA TRP A 193 -13.52 -6.40 -20.17
C TRP A 193 -12.94 -6.53 -18.75
N GLY A 194 -11.66 -6.85 -18.62
CA GLY A 194 -11.01 -6.98 -17.31
C GLY A 194 -10.95 -5.66 -16.52
N ALA A 195 -10.75 -4.54 -17.19
CA ALA A 195 -10.77 -3.22 -16.55
C ALA A 195 -12.17 -2.84 -16.04
N LEU A 196 -13.22 -3.20 -16.79
CA LEU A 196 -14.61 -3.00 -16.36
C LEU A 196 -15.00 -3.92 -15.20
N GLU A 197 -14.55 -5.18 -15.23
CA GLU A 197 -14.76 -6.10 -14.10
C GLU A 197 -14.10 -5.58 -12.82
N ASP A 198 -12.92 -4.98 -12.92
CA ASP A 198 -12.26 -4.37 -11.77
C ASP A 198 -13.07 -3.19 -11.20
N VAL A 199 -13.60 -2.31 -12.05
CA VAL A 199 -14.48 -1.21 -11.63
C VAL A 199 -15.74 -1.74 -10.97
N ALA A 200 -16.40 -2.73 -11.59
CA ALA A 200 -17.62 -3.33 -11.06
C ALA A 200 -17.36 -4.05 -9.73
N ASP A 201 -16.23 -4.75 -9.57
CA ASP A 201 -15.83 -5.39 -8.32
C ASP A 201 -15.54 -4.37 -7.22
N LEU A 202 -14.88 -3.26 -7.53
CA LEU A 202 -14.68 -2.15 -6.59
C LEU A 202 -16.01 -1.54 -6.12
N GLN A 203 -16.99 -1.38 -7.02
CA GLN A 203 -18.34 -0.94 -6.66
C GLN A 203 -19.05 -1.98 -5.78
N ARG A 204 -19.00 -3.28 -6.13
CA ARG A 204 -19.58 -4.38 -5.33
C ARG A 204 -18.98 -4.49 -3.93
N ARG A 205 -17.67 -4.24 -3.81
CA ARG A 205 -16.95 -4.19 -2.51
C ARG A 205 -17.27 -2.92 -1.70
N GLY A 206 -18.05 -2.00 -2.26
CA GLY A 206 -18.40 -0.73 -1.63
C GLY A 206 -17.19 0.17 -1.44
N LEU A 207 -16.24 0.14 -2.38
CA LEU A 207 -15.08 1.04 -2.42
C LEU A 207 -15.33 2.26 -3.31
N LEU A 208 -16.23 2.10 -4.29
CA LEU A 208 -16.67 3.14 -5.21
C LEU A 208 -18.18 3.32 -5.16
N ASP A 209 -18.61 4.57 -5.22
CA ASP A 209 -19.97 5.00 -5.48
C ASP A 209 -20.09 5.58 -6.90
N PRO A 210 -21.25 5.48 -7.57
CA PRO A 210 -22.45 4.77 -7.11
C PRO A 210 -22.25 3.24 -7.08
N PRO A 211 -23.06 2.48 -6.33
CA PRO A 211 -23.05 1.02 -6.40
C PRO A 211 -23.50 0.53 -7.79
N PRO A 212 -23.23 -0.74 -8.16
CA PRO A 212 -23.65 -1.27 -9.45
C PRO A 212 -25.16 -1.17 -9.59
N MET A 213 -25.62 -0.54 -10.67
CA MET A 213 -27.05 -0.35 -10.88
C MET A 213 -27.71 -1.68 -11.24
N THR A 214 -28.79 -2.04 -10.55
CA THR A 214 -29.61 -3.20 -10.90
C THR A 214 -30.74 -2.74 -11.82
N ALA A 215 -30.81 -3.30 -13.03
CA ALA A 215 -31.93 -3.03 -13.94
C ALA A 215 -33.24 -3.47 -13.27
N ARG A 216 -34.20 -2.54 -13.13
CA ARG A 216 -35.55 -2.90 -12.67
C ARG A 216 -36.35 -3.45 -13.85
N PRO A 217 -37.11 -4.55 -13.69
CA PRO A 217 -38.04 -5.01 -14.72
C PRO A 217 -38.99 -3.89 -15.14
N GLY A 218 -39.07 -3.60 -16.43
CA GLY A 218 -39.94 -2.54 -16.99
C GLY A 218 -39.46 -1.09 -16.76
N GLY A 219 -38.25 -0.88 -16.23
CA GLY A 219 -37.68 0.45 -16.02
C GLY A 219 -37.09 1.09 -17.29
N ALA A 220 -37.01 2.42 -17.30
CA ALA A 220 -36.30 3.16 -18.34
C ALA A 220 -34.81 2.75 -18.41
N ALA A 221 -34.20 2.93 -19.59
CA ALA A 221 -32.77 2.68 -19.79
C ALA A 221 -31.96 3.47 -18.75
N LEU A 222 -31.09 2.76 -18.02
CA LEU A 222 -30.27 3.37 -16.98
C LEU A 222 -29.24 4.33 -17.59
N PRO A 223 -28.97 5.49 -16.95
CA PRO A 223 -27.88 6.36 -17.37
C PRO A 223 -26.57 5.56 -17.37
N ARG A 224 -25.81 5.68 -18.46
CA ARG A 224 -24.53 4.97 -18.59
C ARG A 224 -23.49 5.62 -17.68
N LEU A 225 -22.95 4.82 -16.76
CA LEU A 225 -21.91 5.20 -15.82
C LEU A 225 -20.66 5.72 -16.55
N ARG A 226 -20.06 6.81 -16.07
CA ARG A 226 -18.76 7.33 -16.51
C ARG A 226 -17.75 7.19 -15.38
N MET A 227 -16.45 7.14 -15.72
CA MET A 227 -15.41 7.20 -14.70
C MET A 227 -15.52 8.49 -13.87
N ALA A 228 -15.85 9.62 -14.50
CA ALA A 228 -16.04 10.90 -13.81
C ALA A 228 -17.19 10.94 -12.80
N ASP A 229 -18.15 10.02 -12.90
CA ASP A 229 -19.26 9.91 -11.95
C ASP A 229 -18.83 9.16 -10.67
N LEU A 230 -17.73 8.40 -10.73
CA LEU A 230 -17.26 7.59 -9.61
C LEU A 230 -16.71 8.46 -8.47
N ARG A 231 -17.01 8.03 -7.25
CA ARG A 231 -16.55 8.65 -6.00
C ARG A 231 -16.02 7.57 -5.07
N LEU A 232 -15.01 7.90 -4.28
CA LEU A 232 -14.59 7.00 -3.20
C LEU A 232 -15.68 6.99 -2.11
N THR A 233 -16.08 5.80 -1.68
CA THR A 233 -16.89 5.65 -0.46
C THR A 233 -16.01 5.92 0.77
N ARG A 234 -16.57 5.92 1.99
CA ARG A 234 -15.76 5.97 3.23
C ARG A 234 -14.70 4.86 3.28
N ARG A 235 -15.04 3.66 2.78
CA ARG A 235 -14.12 2.52 2.70
C ARG A 235 -13.03 2.74 1.65
N GLY A 236 -13.39 3.33 0.50
CA GLY A 236 -12.44 3.73 -0.54
C GLY A 236 -11.46 4.80 -0.06
N VAL A 237 -11.95 5.82 0.64
CA VAL A 237 -11.13 6.89 1.24
C VAL A 237 -10.15 6.32 2.26
N LEU A 238 -10.59 5.37 3.10
CA LEU A 238 -9.72 4.71 4.07
C LEU A 238 -8.55 3.99 3.38
N LEU A 239 -8.83 3.18 2.36
CA LEU A 239 -7.76 2.51 1.59
C LEU A 239 -6.85 3.52 0.89
N HIS A 240 -7.43 4.51 0.23
CA HIS A 240 -6.68 5.53 -0.49
C HIS A 240 -5.68 6.25 0.42
N ARG A 241 -6.14 6.65 1.61
CA ARG A 241 -5.32 7.28 2.63
C ARG A 241 -4.24 6.33 3.16
N LEU A 242 -4.61 5.15 3.66
CA LEU A 242 -3.66 4.25 4.32
C LEU A 242 -2.59 3.73 3.37
N LEU A 243 -2.94 3.41 2.13
CA LEU A 243 -1.97 2.94 1.14
C LEU A 243 -1.16 4.08 0.51
N GLY A 244 -1.44 5.34 0.84
CA GLY A 244 -0.80 6.49 0.20
C GLY A 244 -0.98 6.48 -1.32
N LEU A 245 -2.20 6.23 -1.80
CA LEU A 245 -2.46 6.08 -3.24
C LEU A 245 -2.25 7.38 -4.04
N ASP A 246 -2.12 8.52 -3.36
CA ASP A 246 -1.63 9.78 -3.96
C ASP A 246 -0.25 9.63 -4.63
N PHE A 247 0.57 8.67 -4.18
CA PHE A 247 1.90 8.41 -4.72
C PHE A 247 1.92 7.40 -5.88
N VAL A 248 0.76 6.91 -6.34
CA VAL A 248 0.69 6.08 -7.54
C VAL A 248 1.15 6.91 -8.74
N ARG A 249 2.05 6.35 -9.56
CA ARG A 249 2.62 7.02 -10.72
C ARG A 249 1.55 7.44 -11.72
N GLU A 250 1.72 8.59 -12.35
CA GLU A 250 0.78 9.10 -13.35
C GLU A 250 0.66 8.16 -14.55
N GLU A 251 1.78 7.61 -15.02
CA GLU A 251 1.78 6.66 -16.13
C GLU A 251 0.93 5.41 -15.83
N ALA A 252 0.94 4.93 -14.59
CA ALA A 252 0.15 3.77 -14.20
C ALA A 252 -1.35 4.06 -14.24
N VAL A 253 -1.76 5.25 -13.78
CA VAL A 253 -3.16 5.69 -13.87
C VAL A 253 -3.59 5.91 -15.31
N THR A 254 -2.76 6.56 -16.12
CA THR A 254 -3.05 6.76 -17.55
C THR A 254 -3.19 5.42 -18.27
N ALA A 255 -2.31 4.45 -18.01
CA ALA A 255 -2.41 3.10 -18.56
C ALA A 255 -3.71 2.40 -18.11
N ALA A 256 -4.04 2.41 -16.82
CA ALA A 256 -5.26 1.78 -16.32
C ALA A 256 -6.55 2.43 -16.87
N LEU A 257 -6.54 3.74 -17.14
CA LEU A 257 -7.67 4.42 -17.79
C LEU A 257 -7.73 4.12 -19.28
N ALA A 258 -6.60 3.97 -19.95
CA ALA A 258 -6.53 3.56 -21.36
C ALA A 258 -7.05 2.13 -21.56
N ASP A 259 -6.85 1.25 -20.59
CA ASP A 259 -7.38 -0.12 -20.62
C ASP A 259 -8.91 -0.17 -20.76
N LEU A 260 -9.65 0.89 -20.40
CA LEU A 260 -11.12 0.97 -20.55
C LEU A 260 -11.58 1.11 -22.01
N ASP A 261 -10.66 1.31 -22.96
CA ASP A 261 -10.91 1.43 -24.41
C ASP A 261 -12.02 2.44 -24.75
N LEU A 262 -12.00 3.58 -24.06
CA LEU A 262 -12.97 4.65 -24.30
C LEU A 262 -12.62 5.40 -25.61
N PRO A 263 -13.62 5.82 -26.41
CA PRO A 263 -13.38 6.68 -27.56
C PRO A 263 -12.60 7.93 -27.13
N ARG A 264 -11.68 8.42 -27.96
CA ARG A 264 -11.01 9.71 -27.69
C ARG A 264 -12.06 10.82 -27.79
N SER A 265 -12.13 11.66 -26.75
CA SER A 265 -12.95 12.87 -26.72
C SER A 265 -12.38 13.95 -27.64
#